data_AF-A0A4Y2QU85-F1
#
_entry.id   AF-A0A4Y2QU85-F1
#
_cell.length_a   1.000
_cell.length_b   1.000
_cell.length_c   1.000
_cell.angle_alpha   90.00
_cell.angle_beta   90.00
_cell.angle_gamma   90.00
#
_symmetry.space_group_name_H-M   'P 1'
#
loop_
_entity.id
_entity.type
_entity.pdbx_description
1 polymer ?
#
loop_
_entity_poly.entity_id
_entity_poly.type
_entity_poly.pdbx_seq_one_letter_code
_entity_poly.pdbx_strand_id
1 'polypeptide(L)'
;MTESYISHKDYAHTKIVWKAFDIKNLGQYSDLYVKTDVLILADIKEHFRDVCIETYKLGPAWYFTAPRLSWDAMLKTTGIKLQLLNDSDMILMLEKETKRGISQCCNRCGKANNKYMKNYDKSKESNYLMYLDANNLYGWAMSQFLPYDGFMWGNTNIDVMTIPDYSDTDYILECDLEYPAYLHDLHSDLPLGAENRTPDGSKQRKLLTTL
;
A
#
# COMPACT_ATOMS: atom_id res chain seq x y z
N MET A 1 -14.17 17.94 21.49
CA MET A 1 -14.16 17.11 22.71
C MET A 1 -15.49 16.39 22.77
N THR A 2 -15.51 15.06 22.80
CA THR A 2 -16.73 14.31 23.11
C THR A 2 -17.04 14.54 24.59
N GLU A 3 -18.27 14.91 24.95
CA GLU A 3 -18.73 15.14 26.33
C GLU A 3 -18.83 13.85 27.15
N SER A 4 -17.84 12.97 27.03
CA SER A 4 -17.75 11.69 27.72
C SER A 4 -17.02 11.83 29.04
N TYR A 5 -17.47 11.09 30.06
CA TYR A 5 -16.78 10.99 31.35
C TYR A 5 -15.34 10.47 31.19
N ILE A 6 -14.40 11.07 31.93
CA ILE A 6 -13.00 10.64 31.98
C ILE A 6 -12.94 9.25 32.63
N SER A 7 -12.19 8.31 32.03
CA SER A 7 -12.03 6.98 32.62
C SER A 7 -11.27 7.06 33.94
N HIS A 8 -11.59 6.18 34.90
CA HIS A 8 -10.85 6.11 36.17
C HIS A 8 -9.34 5.89 35.97
N LYS A 9 -8.96 5.19 34.89
CA LYS A 9 -7.57 4.95 34.52
C LYS A 9 -6.85 6.23 34.11
N ASP A 10 -7.47 7.04 33.25
CA ASP A 10 -6.88 8.30 32.78
C ASP A 10 -6.75 9.30 33.93
N TYR A 11 -7.75 9.38 34.80
CA TYR A 11 -7.70 10.22 35.98
C TYR A 11 -6.59 9.80 36.95
N ALA A 12 -6.40 8.50 37.17
CA ALA A 12 -5.31 7.98 38.00
C ALA A 12 -3.95 8.30 37.39
N HIS A 13 -3.78 8.16 36.07
CA HIS A 13 -2.56 8.52 35.37
C HIS A 13 -2.25 10.02 35.49
N THR A 14 -3.23 10.88 35.24
CA THR A 14 -3.07 12.34 35.38
C THR A 14 -2.63 12.72 36.79
N LYS A 15 -3.20 12.10 37.85
CA LYS A 15 -2.75 12.34 39.24
C LYS A 15 -1.29 11.99 39.48
N ILE A 16 -0.80 10.90 38.87
CA ILE A 16 0.61 10.49 38.99
C ILE A 16 1.51 11.55 38.35
N VAL A 17 1.19 11.96 37.11
CA VAL A 17 1.94 12.99 36.39
C VAL A 17 1.92 14.32 37.16
N TRP A 18 0.75 14.72 37.65
CA TRP A 18 0.56 15.95 38.40
C TRP A 18 1.42 16.02 39.65
N LYS A 19 1.53 14.90 40.37
CA LYS A 19 2.38 14.78 41.56
C LYS A 19 3.87 14.69 41.21
N ALA A 20 4.22 13.93 40.17
CA ALA A 20 5.61 13.70 39.78
C ALA A 20 6.31 14.98 39.30
N PHE A 21 5.59 15.87 38.64
CA PHE A 21 6.12 17.12 38.08
C PHE A 21 5.73 18.37 38.88
N ASP A 22 5.19 18.22 40.10
CA ASP A 22 4.72 19.31 40.98
C ASP A 22 3.85 20.35 40.25
N ILE A 23 2.87 19.87 39.49
CA ILE A 23 2.00 20.71 38.67
C ILE A 23 1.02 21.46 39.59
N LYS A 24 0.81 22.75 39.33
CA LYS A 24 -0.06 23.61 40.15
C LYS A 24 -1.35 24.02 39.45
N ASN A 25 -1.35 24.00 38.12
CA ASN A 25 -2.51 24.37 37.31
C ASN A 25 -2.50 23.65 35.95
N LEU A 26 -3.63 23.70 35.25
CA LEU A 26 -3.78 23.07 33.94
C LEU A 26 -2.84 23.64 32.87
N GLY A 27 -2.44 24.92 32.98
CA GLY A 27 -1.48 25.53 32.05
C GLY A 27 -0.13 24.81 32.08
N GLN A 28 0.41 24.60 33.28
CA GLN A 28 1.66 23.85 33.48
C GLN A 28 1.57 22.40 32.98
N TYR A 29 0.40 21.77 33.11
CA TYR A 29 0.16 20.44 32.56
C TYR A 29 0.20 20.46 31.02
N SER A 30 -0.42 21.46 30.39
CA SER A 30 -0.37 21.67 28.94
C SER A 30 1.06 21.95 28.47
N ASP A 31 1.82 22.78 29.18
CA ASP A 31 3.21 23.09 28.84
C ASP A 31 4.09 21.84 28.91
N LEU A 32 3.89 20.99 29.92
CA LEU A 32 4.59 19.71 30.02
C LEU A 32 4.25 18.79 28.85
N TYR A 33 2.98 18.69 28.46
CA TYR A 33 2.54 17.91 27.31
C TYR A 33 3.21 18.39 26.02
N VAL A 34 3.12 19.69 25.71
CA VAL A 34 3.70 20.28 24.50
C VAL A 34 5.22 20.11 24.49
N LYS A 35 5.88 20.33 25.63
CA LYS A 35 7.33 20.10 25.75
C LYS A 35 7.70 18.65 25.49
N THR A 36 6.91 17.70 26.00
CA THR A 36 7.14 16.27 25.79
C THR A 36 6.99 15.91 24.32
N ASP A 37 5.93 16.37 23.66
CA ASP A 37 5.70 16.15 22.22
C ASP A 37 6.85 16.71 21.36
N VAL A 38 7.31 17.93 21.67
CA VAL A 38 8.44 18.55 20.96
C VAL A 38 9.74 17.77 21.16
N LEU A 39 10.03 17.34 22.40
CA LEU A 39 11.25 16.59 22.70
C LEU A 39 11.26 15.21 22.04
N ILE A 40 10.15 14.48 22.09
CA ILE A 40 10.02 13.17 21.44
C ILE A 40 10.15 13.31 19.91
N LEU A 41 9.51 14.34 19.33
CA LEU A 41 9.62 14.59 17.90
C LEU A 41 11.06 14.95 17.51
N ALA A 42 11.75 15.78 18.29
CA ALA A 42 13.14 16.13 18.05
C ALA A 42 14.04 14.89 18.07
N ASP A 43 13.94 14.05 19.10
CA ASP A 43 14.71 12.81 19.25
C ASP A 43 14.50 11.85 18.06
N ILE A 44 13.23 11.59 17.70
CA ILE A 44 12.89 10.75 16.54
C ILE A 44 13.44 11.35 15.24
N LYS A 45 13.40 12.68 15.07
CA LYS A 45 13.87 13.35 13.85
C LYS A 45 15.39 13.35 13.73
N GLU A 46 16.11 13.53 14.83
CA GLU A 46 17.57 13.44 14.88
C GLU A 46 18.01 12.00 14.56
N HIS A 47 17.41 11.01 15.22
CA HIS A 47 17.70 9.61 14.93
C HIS A 47 17.38 9.24 13.47
N PHE A 48 16.22 9.66 12.95
CA PHE A 48 15.87 9.44 11.54
C PHE A 48 16.88 10.08 10.59
N ARG A 49 17.39 11.27 10.92
CA ARG A 49 18.44 11.95 10.14
C ARG A 49 19.73 11.15 10.12
N ASP A 50 20.17 10.65 11.27
CA ASP A 50 21.39 9.85 11.36
C ASP A 50 21.27 8.57 10.53
N VAL A 51 20.16 7.84 10.66
CA VAL A 51 19.90 6.62 9.88
C VAL A 51 19.88 6.90 8.37
N CYS A 52 19.25 7.99 7.93
CA CYS A 52 19.19 8.35 6.51
C CYS A 52 20.57 8.74 5.95
N ILE A 53 21.36 9.50 6.71
CA ILE A 53 22.71 9.90 6.32
C ILE A 53 23.61 8.67 6.30
N GLU A 54 23.49 7.75 7.26
CA GLU A 54 24.27 6.51 7.28
C GLU A 54 23.92 5.60 6.10
N THR A 55 22.63 5.35 5.87
CA THR A 55 22.14 4.37 4.90
C THR A 55 22.18 4.90 3.47
N TYR A 56 21.59 6.07 3.22
CA TYR A 56 21.40 6.62 1.87
C TYR A 56 22.41 7.70 1.49
N LYS A 57 23.21 8.16 2.47
CA LYS A 57 24.10 9.33 2.30
C LYS A 57 23.31 10.57 1.85
N LEU A 58 22.05 10.68 2.28
CA LEU A 58 21.13 11.79 1.97
C LEU A 58 20.55 12.33 3.27
N GLY A 59 20.48 13.67 3.38
CA GLY A 59 19.91 14.32 4.55
C GLY A 59 18.39 14.49 4.40
N PRO A 60 17.55 13.92 5.28
CA PRO A 60 16.09 14.01 5.16
C PRO A 60 15.56 15.44 5.31
N ALA A 61 16.30 16.34 5.96
CA ALA A 61 15.94 17.75 6.12
C ALA A 61 15.93 18.54 4.79
N TRP A 62 16.54 18.01 3.73
CA TRP A 62 16.51 18.62 2.39
C TRP A 62 15.26 18.25 1.58
N TYR A 63 14.40 17.40 2.14
CA TYR A 63 13.23 16.86 1.48
C TYR A 63 11.96 17.29 2.20
N PHE A 64 10.96 17.74 1.43
CA PHE A 64 9.64 18.06 1.98
C PHE A 64 8.92 16.81 2.49
N THR A 65 9.15 15.65 1.88
CA THR A 65 8.43 14.41 2.18
C THR A 65 9.34 13.19 2.12
N ALA A 66 9.01 12.15 2.91
CA ALA A 66 9.76 10.89 2.91
C ALA A 66 9.73 10.15 1.56
N PRO A 67 8.62 10.12 0.77
CA PRO A 67 8.63 9.51 -0.55
C PRO A 67 9.64 10.15 -1.51
N ARG A 68 9.83 11.48 -1.45
CA ARG A 68 10.83 12.17 -2.27
C ARG A 68 12.26 11.78 -1.87
N LEU A 69 12.52 11.64 -0.58
CA LEU A 69 13.79 11.10 -0.08
C LEU A 69 14.02 9.66 -0.57
N SER A 70 13.01 8.79 -0.46
CA SER A 70 13.12 7.40 -0.91
C SER A 70 13.34 7.29 -2.42
N TRP A 71 12.70 8.17 -3.20
CA TRP A 71 12.88 8.24 -4.65
C TRP A 71 14.31 8.63 -5.04
N ASP A 72 14.84 9.70 -4.45
CA ASP A 72 16.22 10.14 -4.70
C ASP A 72 17.24 9.12 -4.17
N ALA A 73 16.96 8.47 -3.04
CA ALA A 73 17.79 7.39 -2.51
C ALA A 73 17.85 6.21 -3.49
N MET A 74 16.72 5.83 -4.09
CA MET A 74 16.65 4.81 -5.14
C MET A 74 17.51 5.22 -6.35
N LEU A 75 17.29 6.42 -6.92
CA LEU A 75 18.04 6.91 -8.08
C LEU A 75 19.55 6.97 -7.83
N LYS A 76 19.95 7.41 -6.64
CA LYS A 76 21.36 7.48 -6.24
C LYS A 76 21.99 6.10 -6.10
N THR A 77 21.24 5.13 -5.57
CA THR A 77 21.74 3.76 -5.33
C THR A 77 21.86 2.99 -6.63
N THR A 78 20.89 3.12 -7.52
CA THR A 78 20.86 2.37 -8.79
C THR A 78 21.65 3.08 -9.90
N GLY A 79 21.80 4.41 -9.83
CA GLY A 79 22.48 5.21 -10.86
C GLY A 79 21.72 5.31 -12.18
N ILE A 80 20.48 4.81 -12.24
CA ILE A 80 19.66 4.82 -13.45
C ILE A 80 19.20 6.25 -13.77
N LYS A 81 19.00 6.51 -15.06
CA LYS A 81 18.33 7.72 -15.54
C LYS A 81 16.99 7.31 -16.11
N LEU A 82 15.92 7.79 -15.49
CA LEU A 82 14.56 7.54 -15.95
C LEU A 82 14.24 8.48 -17.11
N GLN A 83 13.70 7.95 -18.19
CA GLN A 83 13.20 8.76 -19.29
C GLN A 83 11.92 9.49 -18.85
N LEU A 84 11.85 10.78 -19.15
CA LEU A 84 10.60 11.53 -19.03
C LEU A 84 9.75 11.31 -20.28
N LEU A 85 8.50 10.90 -20.10
CA LEU A 85 7.52 10.83 -21.18
C LEU A 85 7.12 12.24 -21.60
N ASN A 86 7.24 12.53 -22.90
CA ASN A 86 6.88 13.83 -23.48
C ASN A 86 5.64 13.75 -24.38
N ASP A 87 5.22 12.54 -24.74
CA ASP A 87 4.03 12.29 -25.55
C ASP A 87 2.80 12.23 -24.63
N SER A 88 1.83 13.11 -24.86
CA SER A 88 0.60 13.17 -24.07
C SER A 88 -0.25 11.91 -24.19
N ASP A 89 -0.27 11.28 -25.36
CA ASP A 89 -1.08 10.09 -25.61
C ASP A 89 -0.49 8.87 -24.87
N MET A 90 0.85 8.76 -24.83
CA MET A 90 1.51 7.74 -24.00
C MET A 90 1.21 7.93 -22.51
N ILE A 91 1.24 9.18 -22.03
CA ILE A 91 0.94 9.48 -20.62
C ILE A 91 -0.51 9.10 -20.31
N LEU A 92 -1.46 9.51 -21.16
CA LEU A 92 -2.87 9.19 -20.96
C LEU A 92 -3.15 7.68 -20.99
N MET A 93 -2.48 6.94 -21.88
CA MET A 93 -2.55 5.48 -21.94
C MET A 93 -2.09 4.86 -20.59
N LEU A 94 -0.92 5.25 -20.09
CA LEU A 94 -0.39 4.70 -18.83
C LEU A 94 -1.21 5.10 -17.60
N GLU A 95 -1.71 6.34 -17.55
CA GLU A 95 -2.55 6.81 -16.44
C GLU A 95 -3.90 6.08 -16.42
N LYS A 96 -4.51 5.84 -17.58
CA LYS A 96 -5.76 5.07 -17.71
C LYS A 96 -5.59 3.64 -17.21
N GLU A 97 -4.46 3.01 -17.56
CA GLU A 97 -4.16 1.62 -17.22
C GLU A 97 -3.52 1.42 -15.84
N THR A 98 -3.29 2.50 -15.07
CA THR A 98 -2.75 2.38 -13.71
C THR A 98 -3.78 1.73 -12.79
N LYS A 99 -3.61 0.43 -12.55
CA LYS A 99 -4.44 -0.38 -11.65
C LYS A 99 -4.00 -0.19 -10.19
N ARG A 100 -4.97 -0.11 -9.28
CA ARG A 100 -4.71 -0.10 -7.83
C ARG A 100 -4.76 -1.53 -7.28
N GLY A 101 -4.44 -1.70 -6.00
CA GLY A 101 -4.57 -3.00 -5.35
C GLY A 101 -6.01 -3.56 -5.45
N ILE A 102 -6.11 -4.86 -5.67
CA ILE A 102 -7.38 -5.58 -5.67
C ILE A 102 -7.88 -5.71 -4.23
N SER A 103 -9.15 -5.36 -4.02
CA SER A 103 -9.85 -5.52 -2.73
C SER A 103 -11.21 -6.14 -2.97
N GLN A 104 -11.31 -7.46 -2.76
CA GLN A 104 -12.51 -8.24 -3.05
C GLN A 104 -12.94 -9.09 -1.86
N CYS A 105 -14.24 -9.29 -1.75
CA CYS A 105 -14.84 -10.23 -0.81
C CYS A 105 -15.62 -11.28 -1.61
N CYS A 106 -15.00 -12.43 -1.86
CA CYS A 106 -15.60 -13.49 -2.68
C CYS A 106 -16.63 -14.30 -1.90
N ASN A 107 -16.41 -14.46 -0.59
CA ASN A 107 -17.32 -15.15 0.32
C ASN A 107 -17.89 -14.19 1.37
N ARG A 108 -19.22 -14.09 1.45
CA ARG A 108 -19.90 -13.18 2.39
C ARG A 108 -19.60 -13.46 3.86
N CYS A 109 -19.37 -14.73 4.22
CA CYS A 109 -19.02 -15.14 5.56
C CYS A 109 -18.28 -16.48 5.53
N GLY A 110 -17.07 -16.51 6.09
CA GLY A 110 -16.34 -17.73 6.42
C GLY A 110 -16.32 -17.93 7.92
N LYS A 111 -16.71 -19.11 8.41
CA LYS A 111 -16.67 -19.44 9.84
C LYS A 111 -15.87 -20.71 10.06
N ALA A 112 -14.83 -20.59 10.88
CA ALA A 112 -14.02 -21.73 11.31
C ALA A 112 -14.85 -22.70 12.17
N ASN A 113 -14.79 -23.99 11.85
CA ASN A 113 -15.32 -25.10 12.64
C ASN A 113 -14.20 -26.12 12.85
N ASN A 114 -13.43 -25.98 13.92
CA ASN A 114 -12.39 -26.96 14.26
C ASN A 114 -12.29 -27.12 15.78
N LYS A 115 -11.62 -28.20 16.20
CA LYS A 115 -11.50 -28.64 17.61
C LYS A 115 -10.91 -27.60 18.57
N TYR A 116 -10.29 -26.53 18.08
CA TYR A 116 -9.71 -25.47 18.91
C TYR A 116 -10.71 -24.34 19.20
N MET A 117 -11.87 -24.33 18.53
CA MET A 117 -12.90 -23.31 18.71
C MET A 117 -13.81 -23.65 19.89
N LYS A 118 -14.20 -22.64 20.69
CA LYS A 118 -15.14 -22.80 21.83
C LYS A 118 -16.50 -23.37 21.40
N ASN A 119 -16.95 -23.06 20.19
CA ASN A 119 -18.25 -23.46 19.65
C ASN A 119 -18.10 -24.55 18.56
N TYR A 120 -17.13 -25.47 18.72
CA TYR A 120 -16.88 -26.54 17.77
C TYR A 120 -18.08 -27.50 17.69
N ASP A 121 -18.53 -27.77 16.46
CA ASP A 121 -19.63 -28.70 16.17
C ASP A 121 -19.07 -29.94 15.47
N LYS A 122 -19.05 -31.07 16.18
CA LYS A 122 -18.57 -32.37 15.67
C LYS A 122 -19.45 -32.94 14.55
N SER A 123 -20.69 -32.46 14.40
CA SER A 123 -21.60 -32.93 13.34
C SER A 123 -21.30 -32.30 11.99
N LYS A 124 -20.53 -31.22 11.96
CA LYS A 124 -20.14 -30.48 10.75
C LYS A 124 -18.71 -30.81 10.36
N GLU A 125 -18.42 -30.64 9.07
CA GLU A 125 -17.06 -30.79 8.54
C GLU A 125 -16.08 -29.86 9.25
N SER A 126 -14.87 -30.35 9.51
CA SER A 126 -13.83 -29.56 10.16
C SER A 126 -13.17 -28.64 9.14
N ASN A 127 -13.12 -27.34 9.42
CA ASN A 127 -12.43 -26.37 8.58
C ASN A 127 -11.62 -25.36 9.41
N TYR A 128 -10.68 -24.69 8.73
CA TYR A 128 -9.78 -23.70 9.30
C TYR A 128 -9.83 -22.44 8.43
N LEU A 129 -9.66 -21.28 9.06
CA LEU A 129 -9.44 -20.03 8.34
C LEU A 129 -7.95 -19.73 8.38
N MET A 130 -7.38 -19.43 7.22
CA MET A 130 -5.97 -19.08 7.07
C MET A 130 -5.87 -17.60 6.74
N TYR A 131 -4.98 -16.90 7.44
CA TYR A 131 -4.61 -15.53 7.10
C TYR A 131 -3.23 -15.56 6.45
N LEU A 132 -3.17 -15.15 5.19
CA LEU A 132 -1.94 -15.06 4.41
C LEU A 132 -1.68 -13.59 4.10
N ASP A 133 -0.46 -13.16 4.33
CA ASP A 133 -0.01 -11.79 4.05
C ASP A 133 1.37 -11.87 3.37
N ALA A 134 1.50 -11.17 2.25
CA ALA A 134 2.73 -11.17 1.48
C ALA A 134 3.70 -10.13 2.03
N ASN A 135 4.84 -10.59 2.55
CA ASN A 135 5.91 -9.71 3.04
C ASN A 135 6.46 -8.85 1.90
N ASN A 136 6.28 -7.53 1.98
CA ASN A 136 6.80 -6.55 1.02
C ASN A 136 6.38 -6.83 -0.45
N LEU A 137 5.08 -7.03 -0.68
CA LEU A 137 4.51 -7.33 -2.00
C LEU A 137 5.01 -6.39 -3.12
N TYR A 138 4.92 -5.08 -2.91
CA TYR A 138 5.39 -4.10 -3.90
C TYR A 138 6.91 -4.12 -4.06
N GLY A 139 7.68 -4.33 -3.00
CA GLY A 139 9.14 -4.42 -3.13
C GLY A 139 9.59 -5.64 -3.93
N TRP A 140 8.89 -6.77 -3.81
CA TRP A 140 9.12 -7.95 -4.65
C TRP A 140 8.74 -7.69 -6.12
N ALA A 141 7.62 -6.99 -6.36
CA ALA A 141 7.24 -6.60 -7.72
C ALA A 141 8.27 -5.62 -8.32
N MET A 142 8.77 -4.67 -7.52
CA MET A 142 9.79 -3.70 -7.93
C MET A 142 11.19 -4.31 -8.12
N SER A 143 11.43 -5.54 -7.66
CA SER A 143 12.69 -6.25 -7.92
C SER A 143 12.68 -7.02 -9.25
N GLN A 144 11.55 -7.06 -9.95
CA GLN A 144 11.46 -7.65 -11.28
C GLN A 144 12.00 -6.68 -12.34
N PHE A 145 12.15 -7.15 -13.59
CA PHE A 145 12.48 -6.29 -14.72
C PHE A 145 11.34 -5.27 -14.94
N LEU A 146 11.69 -3.99 -15.02
CA LEU A 146 10.75 -2.89 -15.21
C LEU A 146 11.26 -1.94 -16.30
N PRO A 147 10.38 -1.42 -17.17
CA PRO A 147 10.76 -0.46 -18.19
C PRO A 147 11.11 0.90 -17.56
N TYR A 148 12.22 1.51 -18.01
CA TYR A 148 12.71 2.78 -17.45
C TYR A 148 13.22 3.80 -18.49
N ASP A 149 13.44 3.37 -19.73
CA ASP A 149 13.91 4.19 -20.86
C ASP A 149 13.51 3.52 -22.19
N GLY A 150 13.70 4.23 -23.32
CA GLY A 150 13.40 3.74 -24.66
C GLY A 150 11.91 3.73 -25.04
N PHE A 151 11.06 4.46 -24.33
CA PHE A 151 9.63 4.52 -24.61
C PHE A 151 9.35 5.08 -26.02
N MET A 152 8.72 4.26 -26.86
CA MET A 152 8.31 4.61 -28.21
C MET A 152 7.04 3.83 -28.62
N TRP A 153 6.26 4.39 -29.53
CA TRP A 153 5.16 3.65 -30.15
C TRP A 153 5.70 2.52 -31.03
N GLY A 154 5.19 1.32 -30.80
CA GLY A 154 5.55 0.12 -31.55
C GLY A 154 4.58 -0.20 -32.69
N ASN A 155 4.88 -1.28 -33.41
CA ASN A 155 3.94 -1.87 -34.36
C ASN A 155 2.79 -2.56 -33.59
N THR A 156 1.57 -2.48 -34.08
CA THR A 156 0.40 -3.16 -33.49
C THR A 156 0.28 -4.63 -33.89
N ASN A 157 0.95 -5.05 -34.96
CA ASN A 157 0.93 -6.44 -35.44
C ASN A 157 2.04 -7.28 -34.79
N ILE A 158 1.87 -7.60 -33.51
CA ILE A 158 2.81 -8.41 -32.72
C ILE A 158 2.08 -9.66 -32.21
N ASP A 159 2.73 -10.82 -32.30
CA ASP A 159 2.26 -12.04 -31.64
C ASP A 159 2.77 -12.08 -30.20
N VAL A 160 1.91 -11.67 -29.26
CA VAL A 160 2.21 -11.60 -27.82
C VAL A 160 2.67 -12.95 -27.26
N MET A 161 2.18 -14.06 -27.82
CA MET A 161 2.52 -15.40 -27.34
C MET A 161 3.96 -15.82 -27.67
N THR A 162 4.65 -15.05 -28.51
CA THR A 162 6.05 -15.29 -28.87
C THR A 162 7.04 -14.43 -28.10
N ILE A 163 6.55 -13.46 -27.31
CA ILE A 163 7.38 -12.59 -26.50
C ILE A 163 7.90 -13.39 -25.29
N PRO A 164 9.22 -13.45 -25.06
CA PRO A 164 9.76 -14.15 -23.90
C PRO A 164 9.48 -13.37 -22.61
N ASP A 165 9.29 -14.10 -21.51
CA ASP A 165 9.05 -13.52 -20.16
C ASP A 165 10.17 -12.57 -19.70
N TYR A 166 11.40 -12.78 -20.17
CA TYR A 166 12.56 -11.96 -19.86
C TYR A 166 13.24 -11.50 -21.15
N SER A 167 13.22 -10.19 -21.37
CA SER A 167 13.71 -9.53 -22.58
C SER A 167 14.30 -8.17 -22.22
N ASP A 168 15.25 -7.69 -23.02
CA ASP A 168 15.76 -6.32 -22.93
C ASP A 168 14.72 -5.29 -23.43
N THR A 169 13.75 -5.74 -24.23
CA THR A 169 12.62 -4.94 -24.72
C THR A 169 11.33 -5.45 -24.09
N ASP A 170 10.60 -4.54 -23.43
CA ASP A 170 9.30 -4.78 -22.84
C ASP A 170 8.17 -4.11 -23.65
N TYR A 171 6.94 -4.58 -23.48
CA TYR A 171 5.78 -4.13 -24.25
C TYR A 171 4.62 -3.77 -23.32
N ILE A 172 4.07 -2.57 -23.51
CA ILE A 172 2.83 -2.14 -22.88
C ILE A 172 1.74 -2.20 -23.95
N LEU A 173 0.75 -3.07 -23.75
CA LEU A 173 -0.26 -3.41 -24.75
C LEU A 173 -1.65 -2.99 -24.29
N GLU A 174 -2.37 -2.25 -25.14
CA GLU A 174 -3.82 -2.06 -25.04
C GLU A 174 -4.46 -2.98 -26.09
N CYS A 175 -5.25 -3.96 -25.63
CA CYS A 175 -5.83 -4.99 -26.49
C CYS A 175 -7.22 -5.39 -26.01
N ASP A 176 -8.03 -5.91 -26.93
CA ASP A 176 -9.30 -6.56 -26.60
C ASP A 176 -9.03 -8.02 -26.22
N LEU A 177 -9.65 -8.46 -25.12
CA LEU A 177 -9.51 -9.83 -24.61
C LEU A 177 -10.84 -10.57 -24.73
N GLU A 178 -10.81 -11.75 -25.36
CA GLU A 178 -11.91 -12.71 -25.26
C GLU A 178 -11.69 -13.58 -24.03
N TYR A 179 -12.69 -13.62 -23.13
CA TYR A 179 -12.62 -14.41 -21.89
C TYR A 179 -13.57 -15.61 -22.00
N PRO A 180 -13.07 -16.83 -22.23
CA PRO A 180 -13.91 -17.99 -22.47
C PRO A 180 -14.86 -18.30 -21.30
N ALA A 181 -16.14 -18.57 -21.63
CA ALA A 181 -17.18 -18.81 -20.64
C ALA A 181 -16.89 -19.98 -19.68
N TYR A 182 -16.18 -21.00 -20.15
CA TYR A 182 -15.82 -22.16 -19.32
C TYR A 182 -14.84 -21.82 -18.18
N LEU A 183 -14.17 -20.66 -18.22
CA LEU A 183 -13.27 -20.17 -17.17
C LEU A 183 -13.97 -19.29 -16.14
N HIS A 184 -15.22 -18.86 -16.39
CA HIS A 184 -15.88 -17.85 -15.56
C HIS A 184 -16.06 -18.30 -14.12
N ASP A 185 -16.53 -19.54 -13.92
CA ASP A 185 -16.72 -20.09 -12.57
C ASP A 185 -15.37 -20.29 -11.85
N LEU A 186 -14.36 -20.76 -12.58
CA LEU A 186 -13.02 -21.03 -12.02
C LEU A 186 -12.31 -19.75 -11.57
N HIS A 187 -12.48 -18.66 -12.31
CA HIS A 187 -11.81 -17.39 -12.05
C HIS A 187 -12.73 -16.34 -11.40
N SER A 188 -13.90 -16.75 -10.91
CA SER A 188 -14.90 -15.88 -10.28
C SER A 188 -14.35 -15.14 -9.05
N ASP A 189 -13.45 -15.78 -8.31
CA ASP A 189 -12.83 -15.19 -7.13
C ASP A 189 -11.73 -14.19 -7.47
N LEU A 190 -10.96 -14.39 -8.55
CA LEU A 190 -9.82 -13.55 -8.96
C LEU A 190 -9.64 -13.61 -10.48
N PRO A 191 -10.39 -12.82 -11.26
CA PRO A 191 -10.26 -12.80 -12.71
C PRO A 191 -8.99 -12.08 -13.16
N LEU A 192 -8.36 -12.60 -14.21
CA LEU A 192 -7.09 -12.10 -14.75
C LEU A 192 -7.16 -10.68 -15.34
N GLY A 193 -8.30 -10.32 -15.94
CA GLY A 193 -8.50 -9.07 -16.69
C GLY A 193 -9.27 -7.99 -15.92
N ALA A 194 -8.99 -7.79 -14.63
CA ALA A 194 -9.72 -6.80 -13.83
C ALA A 194 -9.63 -5.38 -14.43
N GLU A 195 -10.75 -4.65 -14.43
CA GLU A 195 -10.91 -3.37 -15.12
C GLU A 195 -11.24 -2.23 -14.14
N ASN A 196 -10.63 -1.06 -14.35
CA ASN A 196 -10.97 0.15 -13.61
C ASN A 196 -12.25 0.80 -14.16
N ARG A 197 -13.41 0.46 -13.58
CA ARG A 197 -14.69 1.06 -13.96
C ARG A 197 -15.43 1.67 -12.76
N THR A 198 -16.42 2.52 -13.03
CA THR A 198 -17.33 3.02 -11.99
C THR A 198 -18.48 2.02 -11.84
N PRO A 199 -18.64 1.37 -10.68
CA PRO A 199 -19.78 0.48 -10.46
C PRO A 199 -21.12 1.22 -10.57
N ASP A 200 -22.17 0.50 -10.96
CA ASP A 200 -23.53 1.03 -10.97
C ASP A 200 -23.91 1.59 -9.59
N GLY A 201 -24.40 2.83 -9.56
CA GLY A 201 -24.74 3.55 -8.33
C GLY A 201 -23.55 4.10 -7.54
N SER A 202 -22.32 3.96 -8.03
CA SER A 202 -21.13 4.58 -7.43
C SER A 202 -20.72 5.88 -8.14
N LYS A 203 -20.00 6.75 -7.41
CA LYS A 203 -19.33 7.93 -7.96
C LYS A 203 -17.82 7.74 -8.09
N GLN A 204 -17.29 6.61 -7.63
CA GLN A 204 -15.85 6.35 -7.57
C GLN A 204 -15.49 5.19 -8.50
N ARG A 205 -14.44 5.39 -9.30
CA ARG A 205 -13.81 4.30 -10.05
C ARG A 205 -13.17 3.32 -9.08
N LYS A 206 -13.32 2.03 -9.37
CA LYS A 206 -12.70 0.93 -8.62
C LYS A 206 -12.18 -0.10 -9.61
N LEU A 207 -11.12 -0.79 -9.22
CA LEU A 207 -10.69 -1.97 -9.94
C LEU A 207 -11.69 -3.09 -9.66
N LEU A 208 -12.44 -3.49 -10.68
CA LEU A 208 -13.48 -4.49 -10.56
C LEU A 208 -12.99 -5.84 -11.07
N THR A 209 -13.19 -6.81 -10.21
CA THR A 209 -12.91 -8.23 -10.42
C THR A 209 -14.18 -8.96 -10.84
N THR A 210 -14.91 -8.37 -11.78
CA THR A 210 -16.13 -8.95 -12.34
C THR A 210 -15.87 -9.38 -13.78
N LEU A 211 -16.25 -10.60 -14.12
CA LEU A 211 -16.29 -11.11 -15.49
C LEU A 211 -17.60 -10.73 -16.18
#